data_AF-A0A2S0PBS5-F1
#
_entry.id   AF-A0A2S0PBS5-F1
#
_cell.length_a   1.000
_cell.length_b   1.000
_cell.length_c   1.000
_cell.angle_alpha   90.00
_cell.angle_beta   90.00
_cell.angle_gamma   90.00
#
_symmetry.space_group_name_H-M   'P 1'
#
loop_
_entity.id
_entity.type
_entity.pdbx_description
1 polymer ?
#
loop_
_entity_poly.entity_id
_entity_poly.type
_entity_poly.pdbx_seq_one_letter_code
_entity_poly.pdbx_strand_id
1 'polypeptide(L)'
;MSIQANVNVKFQLGTDSYAVDLKLPSSTPTATAPFLFNVDSLKPDGTVLDNLLAVAVGSSAEIYVAVAPPKSLLTEVAGDVVQQLNVVVSEGTYDPKSQTFKTTP
;
A
#
# COMPACT_ATOMS: atom_id res chain seq x y z
N MET A 1 15.30 -18.45 -11.83
CA MET A 1 14.50 -17.59 -12.72
C MET A 1 14.20 -16.31 -11.95
N SER A 2 14.72 -15.17 -12.41
CA SER A 2 14.38 -13.86 -11.84
C SER A 2 13.10 -13.36 -12.49
N ILE A 3 12.03 -13.17 -11.71
CA ILE A 3 10.81 -12.52 -12.18
C ILE A 3 10.88 -11.09 -11.65
N GLN A 4 11.07 -10.13 -12.55
CA GLN A 4 10.93 -8.71 -12.24
C GLN A 4 9.67 -8.22 -12.94
N ALA A 5 8.83 -7.49 -12.22
CA ALA A 5 7.66 -6.86 -12.79
C ALA A 5 7.36 -5.54 -12.06
N ASN A 6 6.99 -4.54 -12.85
CA ASN A 6 6.31 -3.35 -12.37
C ASN A 6 4.98 -3.30 -13.12
N VAL A 7 3.88 -3.48 -12.39
CA VAL A 7 2.53 -3.38 -12.95
C VAL A 7 1.87 -2.19 -12.31
N ASN A 8 1.44 -1.23 -13.14
CA ASN A 8 0.59 -0.12 -12.73
C ASN A 8 -0.74 -0.26 -13.47
N VAL A 9 -1.83 -0.39 -12.73
CA VAL A 9 -3.19 -0.42 -13.28
C VAL A 9 -3.94 0.76 -12.71
N LYS A 10 -4.53 1.57 -13.59
CA LYS A 10 -5.49 2.58 -13.19
C LYS A 10 -6.87 2.17 -13.66
N PHE A 11 -7.84 2.23 -12.77
CA PHE A 11 -9.23 1.94 -13.12
C PHE A 11 -10.16 2.89 -12.39
N GLN A 12 -11.36 3.03 -12.95
CA GLN A 12 -12.41 3.88 -12.43
C GLN A 12 -13.61 3.01 -12.03
N LEU A 13 -14.17 3.25 -10.86
CA LEU A 13 -15.42 2.64 -10.39
C LEU A 13 -16.38 3.78 -10.04
N GLY A 14 -17.41 3.98 -10.87
CA GLY A 14 -18.28 5.15 -10.75
C GLY A 14 -17.52 6.46 -10.99
N THR A 15 -17.53 7.37 -10.02
CA THR A 15 -16.77 8.63 -10.06
C THR A 15 -15.36 8.51 -9.49
N ASP A 16 -15.06 7.40 -8.81
CA ASP A 16 -13.83 7.23 -8.06
C ASP A 16 -12.76 6.56 -8.93
N SER A 17 -11.53 7.05 -8.82
CA SER A 17 -10.38 6.53 -9.55
C SER A 17 -9.40 5.86 -8.59
N TYR A 18 -8.82 4.74 -9.02
CA TYR A 18 -7.90 3.96 -8.22
C TYR A 18 -6.64 3.63 -9.02
N ALA A 19 -5.50 3.57 -8.32
CA ALA A 19 -4.26 3.01 -8.83
C ALA A 19 -3.92 1.74 -8.06
N VAL A 20 -3.48 0.72 -8.78
CA VAL A 20 -2.87 -0.48 -8.21
C VAL A 20 -1.46 -0.57 -8.73
N ASP A 21 -0.52 -0.66 -7.80
CA ASP A 21 0.90 -0.73 -8.05
C ASP A 21 1.46 -2.03 -7.48
N LEU A 22 2.05 -2.85 -8.35
CA LEU A 22 2.74 -4.08 -8.00
C LEU A 22 4.19 -3.98 -8.43
N LYS A 23 5.12 -4.13 -7.48
CA LYS A 23 6.55 -4.12 -7.73
C LYS A 23 7.19 -5.38 -7.16
N LEU A 24 7.69 -6.21 -8.07
CA LEU A 24 8.40 -7.44 -7.80
C LEU A 24 9.91 -7.19 -8.02
N PRO A 25 10.77 -7.34 -7.00
CA PRO A 25 12.22 -7.26 -7.16
C PRO A 25 12.73 -8.42 -8.03
N SER A 26 13.90 -8.25 -8.67
CA SER A 26 14.50 -9.26 -9.55
C SER A 26 15.07 -10.49 -8.81
N SER A 27 15.07 -10.47 -7.48
CA SER A 27 15.57 -11.53 -6.59
C SER A 27 14.56 -11.84 -5.49
N THR A 28 14.90 -12.79 -4.60
CA THR A 28 14.21 -12.96 -3.32
C THR A 28 14.09 -11.59 -2.64
N PRO A 29 12.89 -11.18 -2.18
CA PRO A 29 12.70 -9.91 -1.50
C PRO A 29 13.56 -9.80 -0.24
N THR A 30 13.99 -8.58 0.07
CA THR A 30 14.83 -8.27 1.23
C THR A 30 14.30 -7.02 1.92
N ALA A 31 14.85 -6.69 3.09
CA ALA A 31 14.58 -5.44 3.79
C ALA A 31 14.65 -4.20 2.89
N THR A 32 15.67 -4.15 2.01
CA THR A 32 15.99 -3.00 1.16
C THR A 32 15.37 -3.08 -0.23
N ALA A 33 14.90 -4.26 -0.65
CA ALA A 33 14.20 -4.48 -1.89
C ALA A 33 13.00 -5.41 -1.66
N PRO A 34 11.97 -4.97 -0.92
CA PRO A 34 10.80 -5.79 -0.66
C PRO A 34 9.94 -5.92 -1.93
N PHE A 35 9.10 -6.95 -1.93
CA PHE A 35 7.91 -6.99 -2.74
C PHE A 35 6.96 -5.89 -2.26
N LEU A 36 6.37 -5.13 -3.18
CA LEU A 36 5.39 -4.09 -2.85
C LEU A 36 4.09 -4.31 -3.63
N PHE A 37 2.97 -4.18 -2.93
CA PHE A 37 1.65 -4.10 -3.54
C PHE A 37 0.85 -2.98 -2.87
N ASN A 38 0.47 -1.97 -3.64
CA ASN A 38 -0.29 -0.82 -3.17
C ASN A 38 -1.59 -0.64 -3.94
N VAL A 39 -2.60 -0.16 -3.24
CA VAL A 39 -3.85 0.33 -3.82
C VAL A 39 -4.10 1.73 -3.27
N ASP A 40 -4.15 2.69 -4.18
CA ASP A 40 -4.42 4.09 -3.88
C ASP A 40 -5.76 4.50 -4.48
N SER A 41 -6.49 5.34 -3.75
CA SER A 41 -7.53 6.17 -4.35
C SER A 41 -6.90 7.45 -4.90
N LEU A 42 -7.45 7.95 -5.99
CA LEU A 42 -6.92 9.10 -6.71
C LEU A 42 -7.96 10.23 -6.76
N LYS A 43 -7.47 11.46 -6.71
CA LYS A 43 -8.24 12.63 -7.11
C LYS A 43 -8.42 12.67 -8.64
N PRO A 44 -9.33 13.50 -9.17
CA PRO A 44 -9.51 13.68 -10.61
C PRO A 44 -8.25 14.13 -11.36
N ASP A 45 -7.32 14.82 -10.69
CA ASP A 45 -6.02 15.23 -11.25
C ASP A 45 -4.97 14.10 -11.26
N GLY A 46 -5.33 12.91 -10.78
CA GLY A 46 -4.47 11.74 -10.71
C GLY A 46 -3.53 11.69 -9.51
N THR A 47 -3.59 12.66 -8.59
CA THR A 47 -2.81 12.64 -7.34
C THR A 47 -3.42 11.67 -6.33
N VAL A 48 -2.57 11.04 -5.52
CA VAL A 48 -3.03 10.12 -4.45
C VAL A 48 -3.87 10.91 -3.44
N LEU A 49 -5.10 10.45 -3.22
CA LEU A 49 -6.00 10.96 -2.20
C LEU A 49 -5.75 10.23 -0.88
N ASP A 50 -5.93 8.90 -0.90
CA ASP A 50 -5.71 8.01 0.24
C ASP A 50 -5.08 6.69 -0.21
N ASN A 51 -4.14 6.17 0.57
CA ASN A 51 -3.63 4.80 0.43
C ASN A 51 -4.58 3.83 1.14
N LEU A 52 -5.19 2.91 0.39
CA LEU A 52 -6.24 2.00 0.87
C LEU A 52 -5.67 0.66 1.29
N LEU A 53 -4.63 0.20 0.60
CA LEU A 53 -3.89 -1.01 0.91
C LEU A 53 -2.42 -0.76 0.60
N ALA A 54 -1.56 -1.12 1.53
CA ALA A 54 -0.13 -1.22 1.30
C ALA A 54 0.38 -2.53 1.88
N VAL A 55 1.03 -3.33 1.05
CA VAL A 55 1.66 -4.58 1.43
C VAL A 55 3.13 -4.48 1.06
N ALA A 56 4.01 -4.75 2.03
CA ALA A 56 5.42 -4.94 1.79
C ALA A 56 5.88 -6.26 2.37
N VAL A 57 6.65 -7.04 1.60
CA VAL A 57 7.24 -8.30 2.06
C VAL A 57 8.73 -8.29 1.74
N GLY A 58 9.55 -8.24 2.78
CA GLY A 58 11.00 -8.44 2.70
C GLY A 58 11.31 -9.93 2.89
N SER A 59 12.02 -10.26 3.97
CA SER A 59 12.23 -11.63 4.44
C SER A 59 11.07 -12.16 5.32
N SER A 60 11.22 -13.37 5.87
CA SER A 60 10.19 -14.02 6.69
C SER A 60 9.79 -13.28 7.96
N ALA A 61 10.62 -12.33 8.42
CA ALA A 61 10.35 -11.49 9.60
C ALA A 61 10.03 -10.03 9.24
N GLU A 62 9.74 -9.77 7.95
CA GLU A 62 9.58 -8.43 7.39
C GLU A 62 8.31 -8.41 6.54
N ILE A 63 7.18 -8.25 7.22
CA ILE A 63 5.86 -8.22 6.60
C ILE A 63 5.16 -6.96 7.09
N TYR A 64 4.68 -6.15 6.17
CA TYR A 64 3.89 -4.97 6.47
C TYR A 64 2.60 -5.05 5.66
N VAL A 65 1.47 -4.89 6.35
CA VAL A 65 0.15 -4.75 5.75
C VAL A 65 -0.55 -3.60 6.43
N ALA A 66 -0.87 -2.55 5.69
CA ALA A 66 -1.73 -1.47 6.13
C ALA A 66 -2.99 -1.43 5.27
N VAL A 67 -4.14 -1.30 5.93
CA VAL A 67 -5.44 -1.25 5.29
C VAL A 67 -6.22 -0.07 5.84
N ALA A 68 -6.72 0.78 4.93
CA ALA A 68 -7.64 1.84 5.24
C ALA A 68 -8.86 1.73 4.33
N PRO A 69 -10.09 1.77 4.89
CA PRO A 69 -11.28 1.88 4.06
C PRO A 69 -11.32 3.26 3.37
N PRO A 70 -11.94 3.35 2.19
CA PRO A 70 -12.22 4.64 1.55
C PRO A 70 -12.93 5.60 2.51
N LYS A 71 -12.43 6.84 2.61
CA LYS A 71 -13.03 7.85 3.50
C LYS A 71 -14.49 8.14 3.18
N SER A 72 -14.87 8.10 1.90
CA SER A 72 -16.27 8.26 1.47
C SER A 72 -17.19 7.26 2.15
N LEU A 73 -16.79 5.98 2.21
CA LEU A 73 -17.55 4.92 2.90
C LEU A 73 -17.60 5.12 4.40
N LEU A 74 -16.50 5.59 5.02
CA LEU A 74 -16.49 5.93 6.45
C LEU A 74 -17.47 7.06 6.76
N THR A 75 -17.47 8.12 5.95
CA THR A 75 -18.38 9.26 6.13
C THR A 75 -19.83 8.86 5.91
N GLU A 76 -20.13 8.01 4.91
CA GLU A 76 -21.49 7.54 4.64
C GLU A 76 -22.07 6.71 5.79
N VAL A 77 -21.25 5.85 6.42
CA VAL A 77 -21.70 4.92 7.47
C VAL A 77 -21.61 5.51 8.88
N ALA A 78 -20.56 6.27 9.18
CA ALA A 78 -20.24 6.74 10.53
C ALA A 78 -20.31 8.28 10.70
N GLY A 79 -20.62 9.03 9.64
CA GLY A 79 -20.58 10.49 9.66
C GLY A 79 -19.19 11.01 10.04
N ASP A 80 -19.13 12.09 10.83
CA ASP A 80 -17.87 12.70 11.27
C ASP A 80 -17.24 12.03 12.50
N VAL A 81 -17.84 10.93 12.99
CA VAL A 81 -17.38 10.25 14.21
C VAL A 81 -16.05 9.53 13.98
N VAL A 82 -15.87 8.91 12.81
CA VAL A 82 -14.63 8.21 12.43
C VAL A 82 -13.90 9.04 11.38
N GLN A 83 -12.94 9.85 11.83
CA GLN A 83 -12.17 10.72 10.94
C GLN A 83 -11.06 9.97 10.19
N GLN A 84 -10.54 8.90 10.78
CA GLN A 84 -9.52 8.07 10.18
C GLN A 84 -9.54 6.68 10.81
N LEU A 85 -9.58 5.65 9.98
CA LEU A 85 -9.39 4.25 10.38
C LEU A 85 -8.27 3.66 9.54
N ASN A 86 -7.24 3.15 10.21
CA ASN A 86 -6.16 2.43 9.57
C ASN A 86 -5.81 1.23 10.46
N VAL A 87 -5.74 0.06 9.86
CA VAL A 87 -5.31 -1.17 10.53
C VAL A 87 -3.95 -1.53 9.96
N VAL A 88 -2.94 -1.58 10.83
CA VAL A 88 -1.57 -1.93 10.45
C VAL A 88 -1.15 -3.20 11.18
N VAL A 89 -0.70 -4.18 10.41
CA VAL A 89 0.01 -5.36 10.89
C VAL A 89 1.43 -5.26 10.36
N SER A 90 2.40 -5.26 11.26
CA SER A 90 3.82 -5.15 10.89
C SER A 90 4.65 -6.13 11.72
N GLU A 91 5.40 -6.98 11.01
CA GLU A 91 6.54 -7.73 11.51
C GLU A 91 7.80 -7.07 10.94
N GLY A 92 8.74 -6.71 11.81
CA GLY A 92 9.83 -5.79 11.47
C GLY A 92 9.41 -4.32 11.49
N THR A 93 10.36 -3.42 11.24
CA THR A 93 10.11 -1.96 11.23
C THR A 93 10.10 -1.44 9.80
N TYR A 94 8.91 -1.31 9.21
CA TYR A 94 8.75 -0.76 7.87
C TYR A 94 8.74 0.78 7.88
N ASP A 95 9.42 1.40 6.90
CA ASP A 95 9.35 2.83 6.61
C ASP A 95 8.54 3.06 5.32
N PRO A 96 7.30 3.58 5.42
CA PRO A 96 6.45 3.82 4.26
C PRO A 96 7.01 4.87 3.28
N LYS A 97 7.91 5.75 3.73
CA LYS A 97 8.49 6.80 2.87
C LYS A 97 9.58 6.25 1.98
N SER A 98 10.48 5.45 2.54
CA SER A 98 11.54 4.80 1.77
C SER A 98 11.09 3.48 1.12
N GLN A 99 9.93 2.95 1.53
CA GLN A 99 9.40 1.66 1.10
C GLN A 99 10.34 0.49 1.40
N THR A 100 10.97 0.53 2.58
CA THR A 100 11.95 -0.46 3.03
C THR A 100 11.75 -0.81 4.50
N PHE A 101 12.20 -2.00 4.91
CA PHE A 101 12.35 -2.33 6.33
C PHE A 101 13.69 -1.81 6.85
N LYS A 102 13.72 -1.37 8.10
CA LYS A 102 14.97 -1.07 8.79
C LYS A 102 15.72 -2.38 9.04
N THR A 103 16.94 -2.46 8.55
CA THR A 103 17.84 -3.56 8.88
C THR A 103 18.27 -3.42 10.33
N THR A 104 17.99 -4.40 11.17
CA THR A 104 18.58 -4.49 12.51
C THR A 104 20.11 -4.56 12.35
N PRO A 105 20.90 -3.77 13.11
CA PRO A 105 22.35 -3.87 13.10
C PRO A 105 22.85 -5.23 13.60
#